data_AF-A0A9E5AFG1-F1
#
_entry.id   AF-A0A9E5AFG1-F1
#
_cell.length_a   1.000
_cell.length_b   1.000
_cell.length_c   1.000
_cell.angle_alpha   90.00
_cell.angle_beta   90.00
_cell.angle_gamma   90.00
#
_symmetry.space_group_name_H-M   'P 1'
#
loop_
_entity.id
_entity.type
_entity.pdbx_description
1 polymer ?
#
loop_
_entity_poly.entity_id
_entity_poly.type
_entity_poly.pdbx_seq_one_letter_code
_entity_poly.pdbx_strand_id
1 'polypeptide(L)'
;MNHRHLTQAPTRGALLKGNRAALHCGGRALSWTQFAQRIASLAGVLQDFGVVAGTPVAMLAEAGIEYFDYHYAVPWARWGDGAAQHPAIGRRTALHFGPRSGRDFNLQQRIR
;
A
#
# COMPACT_ATOMS: atom_id res chain seq x y z
N MET A 1 2.04 -13.36 16.34
CA MET A 1 1.35 -12.07 16.14
C MET A 1 0.41 -12.23 14.96
N ASN A 2 -0.92 -12.23 15.17
CA ASN A 2 -1.89 -12.48 14.11
C ASN A 2 -1.90 -11.30 13.10
N HIS A 3 -1.24 -11.46 11.96
CA HIS A 3 -1.02 -10.42 10.91
C HIS A 3 -2.32 -9.89 10.29
N ARG A 4 -3.45 -10.55 10.54
CA ARG A 4 -4.74 -10.33 9.89
C ARG A 4 -5.43 -9.01 10.30
N HIS A 5 -5.08 -8.43 11.44
CA HIS A 5 -5.78 -7.23 11.94
C HIS A 5 -5.39 -5.95 11.22
N LEU A 6 -4.16 -5.89 10.67
CA LEU A 6 -3.65 -4.69 10.01
C LEU A 6 -4.41 -4.42 8.70
N THR A 7 -4.67 -5.40 7.85
CA THR A 7 -5.38 -5.13 6.58
C THR A 7 -6.91 -5.04 6.69
N GLN A 8 -7.49 -5.49 7.82
CA GLN A 8 -8.95 -5.52 8.00
C GLN A 8 -9.56 -4.14 8.26
N ALA A 9 -8.91 -3.27 9.04
CA ALA A 9 -9.50 -2.00 9.45
C ALA A 9 -9.79 -1.05 8.26
N PRO A 10 -8.86 -0.83 7.31
CA PRO A 10 -9.12 0.03 6.15
C PRO A 10 -10.24 -0.50 5.26
N THR A 11 -10.23 -1.80 4.98
CA THR A 11 -11.24 -2.46 4.13
C THR A 11 -12.63 -2.35 4.73
N ARG A 12 -12.79 -2.72 6.00
CA ARG A 12 -14.08 -2.67 6.69
C ARG A 12 -14.57 -1.24 6.89
N GLY A 13 -13.66 -0.32 7.18
CA GLY A 13 -13.97 1.10 7.30
C GLY A 13 -14.49 1.68 5.99
N ALA A 14 -13.87 1.36 4.86
CA ALA A 14 -14.32 1.82 3.54
C ALA A 14 -15.73 1.31 3.20
N LEU A 15 -16.04 0.06 3.52
CA LEU A 15 -17.35 -0.54 3.28
C LEU A 15 -18.46 0.05 4.17
N LEU A 16 -18.19 0.24 5.47
CA LEU A 16 -19.22 0.63 6.44
C LEU A 16 -19.33 2.15 6.66
N LYS A 17 -18.25 2.88 6.42
CA LYS A 17 -18.07 4.29 6.83
C LYS A 17 -17.36 5.11 5.76
N GLY A 18 -17.51 4.78 4.48
CA GLY A 18 -16.70 5.31 3.38
C GLY A 18 -16.42 6.81 3.40
N ASN A 19 -17.47 7.65 3.56
CA ASN A 19 -17.33 9.11 3.59
C ASN A 19 -17.00 9.71 4.96
N ARG A 20 -16.95 8.90 6.03
CA ARG A 20 -16.52 9.38 7.35
C ARG A 20 -15.01 9.44 7.39
N ALA A 21 -14.49 10.38 8.17
CA ALA A 21 -13.06 10.50 8.38
C ALA A 21 -12.49 9.23 9.05
N ALA A 22 -11.37 8.76 8.52
CA ALA A 22 -10.55 7.67 9.02
C ALA A 22 -9.31 8.20 9.74
N LEU A 23 -8.70 9.25 9.19
CA LEU A 23 -7.48 9.87 9.72
C LEU A 23 -7.65 11.39 9.74
N HIS A 24 -7.14 12.00 10.81
CA HIS A 24 -6.93 13.44 10.94
C HIS A 24 -5.48 13.69 11.32
N CYS A 25 -4.81 14.57 10.59
CA CYS A 25 -3.43 14.95 10.87
C CYS A 25 -3.25 16.44 10.53
N GLY A 26 -3.06 17.27 11.56
CA GLY A 26 -3.06 18.72 11.41
C GLY A 26 -4.35 19.22 10.74
N GLY A 27 -4.21 20.03 9.68
CA GLY A 27 -5.32 20.55 8.88
C GLY A 27 -5.85 19.59 7.80
N ARG A 28 -5.37 18.35 7.74
CA ARG A 28 -5.76 17.36 6.73
C ARG A 28 -6.62 16.27 7.34
N ALA A 29 -7.62 15.82 6.59
CA ALA A 29 -8.44 14.66 6.92
C ALA A 29 -8.59 13.76 5.69
N LEU A 30 -8.63 12.45 5.91
CA LEU A 30 -8.95 11.47 4.87
C LEU A 30 -10.17 10.66 5.28
N SER A 31 -11.08 10.43 4.32
CA SER A 31 -12.17 9.48 4.50
C SER A 31 -11.67 8.04 4.43
N TRP A 32 -12.47 7.10 4.93
CA TRP A 32 -12.13 5.67 4.85
C TRP A 32 -11.92 5.18 3.41
N THR A 33 -12.73 5.66 2.46
CA THR A 33 -12.57 5.30 1.05
C THR A 33 -11.28 5.87 0.47
N GLN A 34 -10.98 7.14 0.75
CA GLN A 34 -9.74 7.77 0.28
C GLN A 34 -8.51 7.06 0.85
N PHE A 35 -8.53 6.74 2.14
CA PHE A 35 -7.44 6.04 2.80
C PHE A 35 -7.22 4.65 2.19
N ALA A 36 -8.28 3.86 1.99
CA ALA A 36 -8.17 2.53 1.37
C ALA A 36 -7.63 2.59 -0.07
N GLN A 37 -8.08 3.56 -0.87
CA GLN A 37 -7.59 3.77 -2.24
C GLN A 37 -6.11 4.13 -2.27
N ARG A 38 -5.65 5.02 -1.37
CA ARG A 38 -4.24 5.41 -1.26
C ARG A 38 -3.35 4.21 -0.93
N ILE A 39 -3.74 3.43 0.07
CA ILE A 39 -3.00 2.23 0.47
C ILE A 39 -2.92 1.22 -0.69
N ALA A 40 -4.05 0.94 -1.36
CA ALA A 40 -4.08 0.00 -2.47
C ALA A 40 -3.22 0.46 -3.65
N SER A 41 -3.27 1.75 -3.99
CA SER A 41 -2.44 2.33 -5.05
C SER A 41 -0.95 2.26 -4.70
N LEU A 42 -0.58 2.59 -3.45
CA LEU A 42 0.82 2.49 -3.01
C LEU A 42 1.30 1.04 -2.98
N ALA A 43 0.46 0.11 -2.55
CA ALA A 43 0.79 -1.32 -2.55
C ALA A 43 1.06 -1.85 -3.96
N GLY A 44 0.25 -1.46 -4.95
CA GLY A 44 0.48 -1.82 -6.35
C GLY A 44 1.80 -1.28 -6.88
N VAL A 45 2.10 0.00 -6.62
CA VAL A 45 3.40 0.60 -6.99
C VAL A 45 4.56 -0.14 -6.33
N LEU A 46 4.45 -0.49 -5.05
CA LEU A 46 5.50 -1.25 -4.35
C LEU A 46 5.71 -2.65 -4.97
N GLN A 47 4.64 -3.32 -5.39
CA GLN A 47 4.72 -4.60 -6.11
C GLN A 47 5.43 -4.43 -7.47
N ASP A 48 5.13 -3.35 -8.20
CA ASP A 48 5.80 -3.02 -9.46
C ASP A 48 7.31 -2.78 -9.27
N PHE A 49 7.71 -2.30 -8.08
CA PHE A 49 9.12 -2.16 -7.68
C PHE A 49 9.74 -3.44 -7.10
N GLY A 50 9.04 -4.57 -7.13
CA GLY A 50 9.55 -5.88 -6.68
C GLY A 50 9.43 -6.13 -5.18
N VAL A 51 8.62 -5.35 -4.46
CA VAL A 51 8.30 -5.64 -3.06
C VAL A 51 7.36 -6.84 -3.00
N VAL A 52 7.87 -7.96 -2.51
CA VAL A 52 7.14 -9.23 -2.40
C VAL A 52 7.26 -9.79 -0.97
N ALA A 53 6.63 -10.95 -0.72
CA ALA A 53 6.79 -11.66 0.54
C ALA A 53 8.28 -11.82 0.88
N GLY A 54 8.64 -11.51 2.13
CA GLY A 54 10.04 -11.54 2.57
C GLY A 54 10.88 -10.29 2.28
N THR A 55 10.48 -9.39 1.36
CA THR A 55 11.26 -8.17 1.06
C THR A 55 11.30 -7.22 2.28
N PRO A 56 12.49 -6.86 2.80
CA PRO A 56 12.59 -5.82 3.83
C PRO A 56 12.31 -4.45 3.21
N VAL A 57 11.53 -3.63 3.90
CA VAL A 57 11.21 -2.26 3.46
C VAL A 57 11.49 -1.32 4.62
N ALA A 58 12.42 -0.38 4.41
CA ALA A 58 12.66 0.71 5.35
C ALA A 58 11.64 1.82 5.10
N MET A 59 11.09 2.39 6.17
CA MET A 59 10.14 3.50 6.10
C MET A 59 10.78 4.74 6.70
N LEU A 60 10.85 5.81 5.90
CA LEU A 60 11.16 7.16 6.38
C LEU A 60 10.00 8.06 5.97
N ALA A 61 9.16 8.39 6.93
CA ALA A 61 7.97 9.22 6.72
C ALA A 61 7.74 10.11 7.93
N GLU A 62 7.16 11.28 7.68
CA GLU A 62 6.65 12.15 8.73
C GLU A 62 5.57 11.43 9.54
N ALA A 63 5.50 11.74 10.84
CA ALA A 63 4.48 11.22 11.74
C ALA A 63 3.10 11.82 11.37
N GLY A 64 2.45 11.21 10.39
CA GLY A 64 1.20 11.71 9.83
C GLY A 64 0.52 10.70 8.89
N ILE A 65 -0.25 11.22 7.93
CA ILE A 65 -0.99 10.40 6.96
C ILE A 65 -0.04 9.48 6.18
N GLU A 66 1.13 9.99 5.81
CA GLU A 66 2.15 9.29 5.03
C GLU A 66 2.68 8.06 5.77
N TYR A 67 2.94 8.17 7.09
CA TYR A 67 3.29 7.03 7.92
C TYR A 67 2.22 5.94 7.85
N PHE A 68 0.94 6.30 7.93
CA PHE A 68 -0.15 5.33 7.83
C PHE A 68 -0.27 4.72 6.43
N ASP A 69 -0.09 5.50 5.36
CA ASP A 69 -0.08 4.95 3.99
C ASP A 69 0.96 3.83 3.87
N TYR A 70 2.21 4.06 4.31
CA TYR A 70 3.27 3.04 4.26
C TYR A 70 3.03 1.88 5.24
N HIS A 71 2.55 2.16 6.44
CA HIS A 71 2.30 1.15 7.47
C HIS A 71 1.29 0.08 7.01
N TYR A 72 0.30 0.48 6.21
CA TYR A 72 -0.69 -0.45 5.66
C TYR A 72 -0.34 -0.94 4.25
N ALA A 73 0.30 -0.13 3.40
CA ALA A 73 0.61 -0.51 2.03
C ALA A 73 1.71 -1.57 1.94
N VAL A 74 2.74 -1.50 2.78
CA VAL A 74 3.86 -2.46 2.74
C VAL A 74 3.41 -3.89 3.07
N PRO A 75 2.67 -4.15 4.17
CA PRO A 75 2.12 -5.49 4.41
C PRO A 75 1.18 -5.96 3.30
N TRP A 76 0.39 -5.05 2.71
CA TRP A 76 -0.56 -5.38 1.64
C TRP A 76 0.16 -5.73 0.33
N ALA A 77 1.24 -5.02 0.00
CA ALA A 77 2.09 -5.32 -1.17
C ALA A 77 2.72 -6.72 -1.06
N ARG A 78 3.18 -7.09 0.14
CA ARG A 78 3.90 -8.34 0.40
C ARG A 78 2.99 -9.58 0.44
N TRP A 79 1.68 -9.40 0.66
CA TRP A 79 0.71 -10.50 0.60
C TRP A 79 0.20 -10.65 -0.83
N GLY A 80 0.90 -11.47 -1.62
CA GLY A 80 0.65 -11.68 -3.06
C GLY A 80 -0.77 -12.14 -3.43
N ASP A 81 -1.61 -12.54 -2.47
CA ASP A 81 -3.00 -12.94 -2.70
C ASP A 81 -4.03 -11.83 -2.43
N GLY A 82 -3.59 -10.65 -1.95
CA GLY A 82 -4.46 -9.61 -1.41
C GLY A 82 -5.00 -8.58 -2.41
N ALA A 83 -4.51 -8.60 -3.65
CA ALA A 83 -5.03 -7.75 -4.73
C ALA A 83 -6.22 -8.41 -5.45
N ALA A 84 -6.27 -9.74 -5.51
CA ALA A 84 -7.28 -10.47 -6.28
C ALA A 84 -8.60 -10.73 -5.53
N GLN A 85 -8.63 -10.62 -4.20
CA GLN A 85 -9.82 -10.99 -3.41
C GLN A 85 -10.84 -9.86 -3.21
N HIS A 86 -10.55 -8.61 -3.61
CA HIS A 86 -11.36 -7.44 -3.23
C HIS A 86 -11.95 -6.69 -4.45
N PRO A 87 -13.17 -7.04 -4.90
CA PRO A 87 -13.81 -6.44 -6.08
C PRO A 87 -14.39 -5.03 -5.88
N ALA A 88 -14.07 -4.32 -4.78
CA ALA A 88 -14.70 -3.04 -4.44
C ALA A 88 -13.95 -1.78 -4.95
N ILE A 89 -12.76 -1.93 -5.54
CA ILE A 89 -12.02 -0.79 -6.13
C ILE A 89 -12.19 -0.87 -7.64
N GLY A 90 -13.14 -0.08 -8.14
CA GLY A 90 -13.68 -0.15 -9.50
C GLY A 90 -12.64 -0.10 -10.63
N ARG A 91 -12.94 -0.87 -11.68
CA ARG A 91 -12.36 -0.80 -13.03
C ARG A 91 -12.16 0.64 -13.52
N ARG A 92 -10.89 1.02 -13.71
CA ARG A 92 -10.27 2.13 -14.45
C ARG A 92 -9.06 2.52 -13.60
N THR A 93 -7.89 1.89 -13.75
CA THR A 93 -6.97 2.16 -14.86
C THR A 93 -6.10 0.93 -15.07
N ALA A 94 -6.36 0.16 -16.12
CA ALA A 94 -5.34 -0.74 -16.67
C ALA A 94 -4.34 0.15 -17.41
N LEU A 95 -3.34 0.68 -16.71
CA LEU A 95 -2.17 1.24 -17.38
C LEU A 95 -1.37 0.03 -17.89
N HIS A 96 -1.53 -0.22 -19.18
CA HIS A 96 -0.67 -1.11 -19.94
C HIS A 96 0.78 -0.62 -19.82
N PHE A 97 1.56 -1.27 -18.96
CA PHE A 97 3.02 -1.17 -18.97
C PHE A 97 3.55 -2.44 -19.65
N GLY A 98 4.09 -2.26 -20.87
CA GLY A 98 4.71 -3.33 -21.64
C GLY A 98 5.97 -3.93 -20.98
N PRO A 99 6.51 -5.03 -21.51
CA PRO A 99 7.55 -5.78 -20.84
C PRO A 99 8.85 -4.97 -20.80
N ARG A 100 9.37 -4.70 -19.61
CA ARG A 100 10.74 -4.22 -19.44
C ARG A 100 11.61 -5.32 -18.88
N SER A 101 12.41 -5.86 -19.80
CA SER A 101 13.55 -6.73 -19.58
C SER A 101 14.51 -6.17 -18.53
N GLY A 102 14.99 -7.07 -17.66
CA GLY A 102 16.37 -7.19 -17.19
C GLY A 102 17.09 -5.92 -16.74
N ARG A 103 17.33 -5.82 -15.44
CA ARG A 103 18.67 -5.51 -14.89
C ARG A 103 18.68 -5.76 -13.38
N ASP A 104 19.60 -6.64 -13.00
CA ASP A 104 19.96 -6.95 -11.63
C ASP A 104 20.31 -5.67 -10.85
N PHE A 105 19.58 -5.39 -9.77
CA PHE A 105 19.97 -4.39 -8.79
C PHE A 105 20.77 -5.08 -7.69
N ASN A 106 22.07 -5.23 -7.94
CA ASN A 106 23.03 -5.63 -6.91
C ASN A 106 23.31 -4.41 -6.00
N LEU A 107 22.72 -4.41 -4.80
CA LEU A 107 22.87 -3.37 -3.76
C LEU A 107 24.06 -3.61 -2.82
N GLN A 108 25.14 -4.21 -3.31
CA GLN A 108 26.37 -4.33 -2.52
C GLN A 108 27.51 -3.59 -3.22
N GLN A 109 28.19 -2.78 -2.42
CA GLN A 109 29.47 -2.09 -2.67
C GLN A 109 29.40 -0.65 -3.20
N ARG A 110 29.39 0.31 -2.25
CA ARG A 110 30.35 1.43 -2.21
C ARG A 110 30.16 2.29 -0.96
N ILE A 111 30.60 1.80 0.19
CA ILE A 111 31.21 2.60 1.26
C ILE A 111 32.39 1.80 1.81
N ARG A 112 33.56 1.99 1.21
CA ARG A 112 34.88 2.14 1.84
C ARG A 112 35.90 2.48 0.77
#